data_AF-A0A838IWQ0-F1
#
_entry.id   AF-A0A838IWQ0-F1
#
_cell.length_a   1.000
_cell.length_b   1.000
_cell.length_c   1.000
_cell.angle_alpha   90.00
_cell.angle_beta   90.00
_cell.angle_gamma   90.00
#
_symmetry.space_group_name_H-M   'P 1'
#
loop_
_entity.id
_entity.type
_entity.pdbx_description
1 polymer ?
#
loop_
_entity_poly.entity_id
_entity_poly.type
_entity_poly.pdbx_seq_one_letter_code
_entity_poly.pdbx_strand_id
1 'polypeptide(L)'
;MEPRLRLRRLFALLVGVFVLVITAAAVGVEARASDPVRVCLTELRRALPAPEASNAVAAVELLARMVTLAEPAFPALRGGQGPIEAGALGAAAARFLHRRYLLPDGWSPSTHDDDAWRRMLGDFAGRYRASAPTMVGANHSGMVGDAARTLAVVSDSLRPLAVFATDPNDEVSFFAVIWNWTPAPRLLIVRPHEGLALVPGGNSEARARSVLEEMSTCAIRFESFVYAGEDVALRIFVQQGESMMRVLASDPPRDTWPLVIPAERVVEAFRFDDAALDGLDMISVSIEGPSIGVGTAVSVLGAVRTNLGLDGILRHLAFP
;
A
#
# COMPACT_ATOMS: atom_id res chain seq x y z
N MET A 1 23.73 70.02 -18.67
CA MET A 1 22.39 69.84 -18.09
C MET A 1 21.52 69.19 -19.16
N GLU A 2 20.90 68.02 -19.09
CA GLU A 2 20.70 66.98 -18.08
C GLU A 2 20.35 65.68 -18.86
N PRO A 3 21.17 64.62 -18.82
CA PRO A 3 20.79 63.32 -19.36
C PRO A 3 20.45 62.38 -18.19
N ARG A 4 19.35 62.62 -17.47
CA ARG A 4 18.93 61.76 -16.34
C ARG A 4 17.46 61.39 -16.28
N LEU A 5 16.61 61.84 -17.21
CA LEU A 5 15.16 61.63 -17.11
C LEU A 5 14.57 60.50 -17.97
N ARG A 6 15.33 59.86 -18.86
CA ARG A 6 14.78 58.77 -19.70
C ARG A 6 14.97 57.34 -19.14
N LEU A 7 15.83 57.13 -18.15
CA LEU A 7 16.13 55.78 -17.64
C LEU A 7 15.14 55.28 -16.57
N ARG A 8 14.38 56.17 -15.91
CA ARG A 8 13.43 55.78 -14.85
C ARG A 8 12.08 55.27 -15.35
N ARG A 9 11.68 55.56 -16.59
CA ARG A 9 10.38 55.11 -17.13
C ARG A 9 10.42 53.72 -17.76
N LEU A 10 11.59 53.19 -18.15
CA LEU A 10 11.71 51.81 -18.63
C LEU A 10 11.74 50.78 -17.48
N PHE A 11 12.28 51.14 -16.30
CA PHE A 11 12.36 50.22 -15.17
C PHE A 11 11.01 49.97 -14.48
N ALA A 12 10.08 50.93 -14.51
CA ALA A 12 8.76 50.77 -13.92
C ALA A 12 7.83 49.83 -14.73
N LEU A 13 8.08 49.69 -16.04
CA LEU A 13 7.27 48.82 -16.92
C LEU A 13 7.74 47.36 -16.88
N LEU A 14 9.04 47.11 -16.61
CA LEU A 14 9.57 45.74 -16.48
C LEU A 14 9.26 45.09 -15.13
N VAL A 15 9.14 45.86 -14.05
CA VAL A 15 8.77 45.31 -12.71
C VAL A 15 7.26 45.02 -12.63
N GLY A 16 6.41 45.79 -13.33
CA GLY A 16 4.97 45.55 -13.37
C GLY A 16 4.55 44.28 -14.13
N VAL A 17 5.29 43.89 -15.17
CA VAL A 17 5.01 42.68 -15.96
C VAL A 17 5.56 41.42 -15.27
N PHE A 18 6.66 41.51 -14.52
CA PHE A 18 7.22 40.36 -13.81
C PHE A 18 6.39 39.91 -12.61
N VAL A 19 5.67 40.84 -11.95
CA VAL A 19 4.78 40.50 -10.82
C VAL A 19 3.44 39.90 -11.28
N LEU A 20 3.00 40.19 -12.51
CA LEU A 20 1.75 39.63 -13.05
C LEU A 20 1.90 38.22 -13.65
N VAL A 21 3.12 37.81 -14.01
CA VAL A 21 3.39 36.45 -14.54
C VAL A 21 3.62 35.43 -13.41
N ILE A 22 4.01 35.88 -12.21
CA ILE A 22 4.18 34.96 -11.05
C ILE A 22 2.83 34.60 -10.40
N THR A 23 1.79 35.43 -10.53
CA THR A 23 0.45 35.11 -10.02
C THR A 23 -0.40 34.25 -10.96
N ALA A 24 -0.03 34.12 -12.24
CA ALA A 24 -0.76 33.27 -13.20
C ALA A 24 -0.23 31.82 -13.29
N ALA A 25 0.93 31.52 -12.71
CA ALA A 25 1.47 30.15 -12.61
C ALA A 25 1.07 29.42 -11.31
N ALA A 26 0.23 30.04 -10.47
CA ALA A 26 -0.36 29.43 -9.28
C ALA A 26 -1.75 28.82 -9.55
N VAL A 27 -2.06 28.51 -10.81
CA VAL A 27 -3.26 27.76 -11.19
C VAL A 27 -2.84 26.30 -11.41
N GLY A 28 -3.17 25.44 -10.44
CA GLY A 28 -3.36 24.01 -10.75
C GLY A 28 -2.39 23.00 -10.15
N VAL A 29 -1.69 23.30 -9.05
CA VAL A 29 -1.31 22.23 -8.12
C VAL A 29 -2.20 22.35 -6.89
N GLU A 30 -3.48 22.07 -7.08
CA GLU A 30 -4.29 21.54 -5.99
C GLU A 30 -3.66 20.20 -5.62
N ALA A 31 -2.70 20.24 -4.69
CA ALA A 31 -2.47 19.09 -3.84
C ALA A 31 -3.85 18.74 -3.29
N ARG A 32 -4.46 17.67 -3.81
CA ARG A 32 -5.68 17.10 -3.26
C ARG A 32 -5.32 16.70 -1.84
N ALA A 33 -5.46 17.64 -0.92
CA ALA A 33 -5.62 17.38 0.50
C ALA A 33 -6.81 16.45 0.54
N SER A 34 -6.51 15.16 0.62
CA SER A 34 -7.51 14.13 0.69
C SER A 34 -8.21 14.39 2.00
N ASP A 35 -9.42 14.95 1.94
CA ASP A 35 -10.28 15.09 3.09
C ASP A 35 -10.26 13.73 3.82
N PRO A 36 -9.68 13.63 5.03
CA PRO A 36 -9.40 12.34 5.67
C PRO A 36 -10.68 11.53 5.89
N VAL A 37 -11.85 12.16 5.81
CA VAL A 37 -13.16 11.52 5.88
C VAL A 37 -13.51 10.72 4.61
N ARG A 38 -12.77 10.89 3.50
CA ARG A 38 -13.08 10.28 2.19
C ARG A 38 -12.24 9.05 1.84
N VAL A 39 -11.24 8.70 2.65
CA VAL A 39 -10.36 7.55 2.39
C VAL A 39 -11.19 6.27 2.29
N CYS A 40 -11.18 5.66 1.10
CA CYS A 40 -11.90 4.43 0.76
C CYS A 40 -13.40 4.40 1.12
N LEU A 41 -14.07 5.56 1.21
CA LEU A 41 -15.45 5.62 1.69
C LEU A 41 -16.41 4.77 0.83
N THR A 42 -16.20 4.75 -0.48
CA THR A 42 -16.96 3.91 -1.42
C THR A 42 -16.78 2.42 -1.10
N GLU A 43 -15.54 2.00 -0.85
CA GLU A 43 -15.19 0.60 -0.61
C GLU A 43 -15.67 0.11 0.75
N LEU A 44 -15.69 0.99 1.75
CA LEU A 44 -16.26 0.70 3.07
C LEU A 44 -17.78 0.60 3.01
N ARG A 45 -18.46 1.46 2.25
CA ARG A 45 -19.91 1.38 2.06
C ARG A 45 -20.33 0.10 1.33
N ARG A 46 -19.56 -0.34 0.33
CA ARG A 46 -19.80 -1.59 -0.39
C ARG A 46 -19.64 -2.84 0.49
N ALA A 47 -18.84 -2.75 1.55
CA ALA A 47 -18.67 -3.84 2.50
C ALA A 47 -19.78 -3.91 3.55
N LEU A 48 -20.68 -2.93 3.63
CA LEU A 48 -21.80 -3.02 4.57
C LEU A 48 -22.72 -4.19 4.18
N PRO A 49 -23.14 -5.00 5.16
CA PRO A 49 -24.19 -5.99 4.95
C PRO A 49 -25.53 -5.30 4.66
N ALA A 50 -26.55 -6.11 4.37
CA ALA A 50 -27.92 -5.62 4.23
C ALA A 50 -28.37 -4.82 5.48
N PRO A 51 -29.22 -3.79 5.35
CA PRO A 51 -29.56 -2.87 6.44
C PRO A 51 -30.11 -3.54 7.71
N GLU A 52 -30.73 -4.70 7.58
CA GLU A 52 -31.30 -5.51 8.66
C GLU A 52 -30.27 -6.33 9.45
N ALA A 53 -29.03 -6.43 8.97
CA ALA A 53 -27.97 -7.11 9.69
C ALA A 53 -27.64 -6.38 11.00
N SER A 54 -27.19 -7.14 12.00
CA SER A 54 -26.80 -6.55 13.27
C SER A 54 -25.53 -5.71 13.15
N ASN A 55 -25.37 -4.72 14.03
CA ASN A 55 -24.13 -3.94 14.14
C ASN A 55 -22.89 -4.83 14.29
N ALA A 56 -23.00 -5.98 14.98
CA ALA A 56 -21.88 -6.90 15.13
C ALA A 56 -21.39 -7.47 13.80
N VAL A 57 -22.31 -7.80 12.89
CA VAL A 57 -21.98 -8.24 11.52
C VAL A 57 -21.35 -7.09 10.75
N ALA A 58 -21.95 -5.90 10.79
CA ALA A 58 -21.39 -4.73 10.11
C ALA A 58 -19.98 -4.40 10.62
N ALA A 59 -19.71 -4.55 11.93
CA ALA A 59 -18.40 -4.30 12.53
C ALA A 59 -17.31 -5.21 11.96
N VAL A 60 -17.58 -6.52 11.86
CA VAL A 60 -16.59 -7.47 11.34
C VAL A 60 -16.40 -7.31 9.84
N GLU A 61 -17.45 -7.04 9.08
CA GLU A 61 -17.34 -6.81 7.63
C GLU A 61 -16.56 -5.53 7.32
N LEU A 62 -16.86 -4.43 8.02
CA LEU A 62 -16.12 -3.17 7.87
C LEU A 62 -14.67 -3.32 8.29
N LEU A 63 -14.39 -3.95 9.45
CA LEU A 63 -13.02 -4.12 9.90
C LEU A 63 -12.23 -5.06 8.97
N ALA A 64 -12.83 -6.16 8.51
CA ALA A 64 -12.20 -7.02 7.52
C ALA A 64 -11.88 -6.24 6.24
N ARG A 65 -12.81 -5.40 5.77
CA ARG A 65 -12.59 -4.54 4.61
C ARG A 65 -11.45 -3.56 4.83
N MET A 66 -11.42 -2.85 5.97
CA MET A 66 -10.32 -1.95 6.32
C MET A 66 -8.97 -2.65 6.29
N VAL A 67 -8.88 -3.86 6.84
CA VAL A 67 -7.66 -4.66 6.84
C VAL A 67 -7.26 -5.04 5.42
N THR A 68 -8.19 -5.48 4.58
CA THR A 68 -7.87 -5.81 3.17
C THR A 68 -7.45 -4.60 2.34
N LEU A 69 -7.96 -3.40 2.67
CA LEU A 69 -7.58 -2.16 2.00
C LEU A 69 -6.19 -1.68 2.43
N ALA A 70 -5.89 -1.74 3.74
CA ALA A 70 -4.61 -1.29 4.29
C ALA A 70 -3.48 -2.32 4.08
N GLU A 71 -3.81 -3.61 4.12
CA GLU A 71 -2.88 -4.72 3.96
C GLU A 71 -3.50 -5.83 3.11
N PRO A 72 -3.53 -5.67 1.78
CA PRO A 72 -3.92 -6.74 0.88
C PRO A 72 -2.99 -7.95 1.08
N ALA A 73 -3.55 -9.15 0.91
CA ALA A 73 -2.84 -10.41 1.18
C ALA A 73 -2.17 -10.50 2.58
N PHE A 74 -2.74 -9.90 3.64
CA PHE A 74 -2.24 -10.09 5.01
C PHE A 74 -2.40 -11.57 5.43
N PRO A 75 -1.34 -12.33 5.75
CA PRO A 75 -1.47 -13.75 6.07
C PRO A 75 -2.27 -14.04 7.35
N ALA A 76 -2.80 -15.26 7.43
CA ALA A 76 -3.32 -15.79 8.69
C ALA A 76 -2.16 -16.06 9.65
N LEU A 77 -2.30 -15.63 10.90
CA LEU A 77 -1.29 -15.81 11.96
C LEU A 77 -1.60 -17.02 12.85
N ARG A 78 -2.83 -17.56 12.75
CA ARG A 78 -3.26 -18.79 13.39
C ARG A 78 -4.34 -19.49 12.58
N GLY A 79 -4.54 -20.78 12.84
CA GLY A 79 -5.74 -21.53 12.43
C GLY A 79 -6.97 -21.17 13.27
N GLY A 80 -8.11 -21.80 12.95
CA GLY A 80 -9.35 -21.67 13.72
C GLY A 80 -10.58 -21.37 12.87
N GLN A 81 -11.77 -21.69 13.43
CA GLN A 81 -13.07 -21.50 12.76
C GLN A 81 -13.62 -20.07 12.90
N GLY A 82 -13.13 -19.30 13.87
CA GLY A 82 -13.70 -17.99 14.19
C GLY A 82 -14.91 -18.09 15.14
N PRO A 83 -15.41 -16.96 15.64
CA PRO A 83 -16.44 -16.91 16.69
C PRO A 83 -17.89 -16.96 16.16
N ILE A 84 -18.08 -17.12 14.85
CA ILE A 84 -19.39 -17.19 14.20
C ILE A 84 -19.46 -18.52 13.43
N GLU A 85 -20.58 -19.22 13.56
CA GLU A 85 -20.85 -20.49 12.87
C GLU A 85 -20.68 -20.37 11.35
N ALA A 86 -20.11 -21.39 10.73
CA ALA A 86 -19.86 -21.40 9.29
C ALA A 86 -21.17 -21.29 8.49
N GLY A 87 -21.20 -20.40 7.49
CA GLY A 87 -22.39 -20.14 6.66
C GLY A 87 -23.33 -19.07 7.21
N ALA A 88 -23.17 -18.64 8.47
CA ALA A 88 -23.89 -17.47 8.97
C ALA A 88 -23.33 -16.16 8.39
N LEU A 89 -24.16 -15.11 8.39
CA LEU A 89 -23.75 -13.78 7.93
C LEU A 89 -22.59 -13.25 8.78
N GLY A 90 -21.56 -12.68 8.15
CA GLY A 90 -20.36 -12.21 8.85
C GLY A 90 -19.36 -13.30 9.22
N ALA A 91 -19.65 -14.59 9.02
CA ALA A 91 -18.79 -15.68 9.46
C ALA A 91 -17.40 -15.65 8.78
N ALA A 92 -17.36 -15.36 7.48
CA ALA A 92 -16.11 -15.26 6.73
C ALA A 92 -15.23 -14.12 7.24
N ALA A 93 -15.81 -12.92 7.44
CA ALA A 93 -15.12 -11.75 7.96
C ALA A 93 -14.65 -11.95 9.41
N ALA A 94 -15.50 -12.48 10.28
CA ALA A 94 -15.14 -12.78 11.66
C ALA A 94 -14.01 -13.83 11.74
N ARG A 95 -14.06 -14.89 10.93
CA ARG A 95 -12.98 -15.88 10.83
C ARG A 95 -11.69 -15.25 10.30
N PHE A 96 -11.77 -14.39 9.28
CA PHE A 96 -10.64 -13.66 8.73
C PHE A 96 -9.93 -12.82 9.80
N LEU A 97 -10.69 -12.05 10.58
CA LEU A 97 -10.18 -11.20 11.66
C LEU A 97 -9.64 -12.03 12.83
N HIS A 98 -10.37 -13.08 13.21
CA HIS A 98 -9.95 -14.00 14.27
C HIS A 98 -8.59 -14.61 13.98
N ARG A 99 -8.37 -15.13 12.76
CA ARG A 99 -7.09 -15.73 12.32
C ARG A 99 -5.92 -14.74 12.30
N ARG A 100 -6.21 -13.44 12.41
CA ARG A 100 -5.22 -12.34 12.42
C ARG A 100 -5.11 -11.66 13.77
N TYR A 101 -5.77 -12.16 14.82
CA TYR A 101 -5.82 -11.54 16.16
C TYR A 101 -6.42 -10.12 16.18
N LEU A 102 -7.38 -9.84 15.30
CA LEU A 102 -8.03 -8.52 15.16
C LEU A 102 -9.43 -8.46 15.79
N LEU A 103 -9.82 -9.52 16.49
CA LEU A 103 -11.02 -9.51 17.33
C LEU A 103 -10.58 -9.52 18.80
N PRO A 104 -11.25 -8.76 19.67
CA PRO A 104 -11.06 -8.86 21.11
C PRO A 104 -11.24 -10.29 21.61
N ASP A 105 -10.52 -10.66 22.68
CA ASP A 105 -10.69 -11.97 23.30
C ASP A 105 -12.13 -12.15 23.80
N GLY A 106 -12.72 -13.31 23.51
CA GLY A 106 -14.11 -13.61 23.85
C GLY A 106 -15.16 -12.87 23.01
N TRP A 107 -14.76 -12.13 21.97
CA TRP A 107 -15.70 -11.44 21.10
C TRP A 107 -16.69 -12.42 20.45
N SER A 108 -17.97 -12.06 20.46
CA SER A 108 -19.08 -12.73 19.80
C SER A 108 -20.10 -11.69 19.31
N PRO A 109 -21.03 -12.06 18.40
CA PRO A 109 -22.10 -11.15 17.99
C PRO A 109 -22.96 -10.62 19.15
N SER A 110 -23.17 -11.43 20.19
CA SER A 110 -23.96 -11.05 21.37
C SER A 110 -23.23 -10.12 22.35
N THR A 111 -21.92 -10.03 22.28
CA THR A 111 -21.10 -9.17 23.15
C THR A 111 -20.66 -7.88 22.45
N HIS A 112 -21.18 -7.61 21.24
CA HIS A 112 -20.81 -6.42 20.51
C HIS A 112 -21.61 -5.21 20.99
N ASP A 113 -20.88 -4.18 21.40
CA ASP A 113 -21.36 -2.87 21.78
C ASP A 113 -20.39 -1.78 21.25
N ASP A 114 -20.68 -0.51 21.54
CA ASP A 114 -19.84 0.62 21.12
C ASP A 114 -18.42 0.52 21.68
N ASP A 115 -18.23 -0.05 22.88
CA ASP A 115 -16.90 -0.23 23.48
C ASP A 115 -16.12 -1.34 22.76
N ALA A 116 -16.78 -2.41 22.33
CA ALA A 116 -16.20 -3.44 21.47
C ALA A 116 -15.79 -2.86 20.12
N TRP A 117 -16.62 -2.04 19.48
CA TRP A 117 -16.26 -1.35 18.25
C TRP A 117 -15.05 -0.43 18.41
N ARG A 118 -15.00 0.34 19.52
CA ARG A 118 -13.85 1.20 19.84
C ARG A 118 -12.57 0.42 20.01
N ARG A 119 -12.62 -0.70 20.74
CA ARG A 119 -11.47 -1.60 20.92
C ARG A 119 -11.00 -2.18 19.60
N MET A 120 -11.93 -2.67 18.78
CA MET A 120 -11.62 -3.20 17.44
C MET A 120 -10.87 -2.19 16.56
N LEU A 121 -11.35 -0.94 16.49
CA LEU A 121 -10.66 0.13 15.75
C LEU A 121 -9.33 0.53 16.37
N GLY A 122 -9.26 0.61 17.70
CA GLY A 122 -8.05 0.92 18.46
C GLY A 122 -6.95 -0.12 18.25
N ASP A 123 -7.30 -1.41 18.34
CA ASP A 123 -6.38 -2.53 18.11
C ASP A 123 -5.87 -2.55 16.68
N PHE A 124 -6.75 -2.28 15.70
CA PHE A 124 -6.36 -2.15 14.30
C PHE A 124 -5.39 -1.00 14.07
N ALA A 125 -5.71 0.22 14.51
CA ALA A 125 -4.83 1.38 14.35
C ALA A 125 -3.49 1.20 15.10
N GLY A 126 -3.55 0.64 16.31
CA GLY A 126 -2.38 0.42 17.17
C GLY A 126 -1.32 -0.48 16.54
N ARG A 127 -1.72 -1.44 15.69
CA ARG A 127 -0.78 -2.28 14.92
C ARG A 127 0.13 -1.49 13.99
N TYR A 128 -0.35 -0.38 13.47
CA TYR A 128 0.42 0.53 12.62
C TYR A 128 1.02 1.69 13.41
N ARG A 129 1.03 1.59 14.74
CA ARG A 129 1.47 2.66 15.65
C ARG A 129 0.69 3.96 15.44
N ALA A 130 -0.55 3.85 14.95
CA ALA A 130 -1.48 4.94 14.81
C ALA A 130 -2.48 4.95 15.97
N SER A 131 -3.06 6.10 16.26
CA SER A 131 -4.11 6.25 17.25
C SER A 131 -5.45 6.38 16.55
N ALA A 132 -6.40 5.49 16.85
CA ALA A 132 -7.74 5.58 16.32
C ALA A 132 -8.39 6.92 16.73
N PRO A 133 -9.08 7.62 15.81
CA PRO A 133 -9.81 8.85 16.15
C PRO A 133 -10.97 8.58 17.11
N THR A 134 -11.48 9.63 17.73
CA THR A 134 -12.72 9.56 18.53
C THR A 134 -13.88 9.07 17.66
N MET A 135 -14.62 8.09 18.17
CA MET A 135 -15.78 7.50 17.48
C MET A 135 -16.98 8.44 17.53
N VAL A 136 -17.84 8.34 16.51
CA VAL A 136 -19.02 9.18 16.35
C VAL A 136 -20.33 8.40 16.44
N GLY A 137 -20.42 7.12 16.07
CA GLY A 137 -21.76 6.52 15.96
C GLY A 137 -21.95 5.03 16.18
N ALA A 138 -23.10 4.73 16.80
CA ALA A 138 -23.63 3.43 17.21
C ALA A 138 -24.51 2.74 16.14
N ASN A 139 -24.46 3.19 14.88
CA ASN A 139 -25.24 2.62 13.77
C ASN A 139 -24.35 2.48 12.52
N HIS A 140 -24.82 1.77 11.48
CA HIS A 140 -24.02 1.46 10.29
C HIS A 140 -23.37 2.70 9.62
N SER A 141 -24.10 3.83 9.54
CA SER A 141 -23.55 5.07 8.96
C SER A 141 -22.42 5.65 9.82
N GLY A 142 -22.62 5.69 11.14
CA GLY A 142 -21.60 6.09 12.11
C GLY A 142 -20.37 5.20 12.03
N MET A 143 -20.56 3.89 11.97
CA MET A 143 -19.48 2.90 11.87
C MET A 143 -18.66 3.05 10.59
N VAL A 144 -19.29 3.32 9.44
CA VAL A 144 -18.57 3.64 8.20
C VAL A 144 -17.72 4.90 8.34
N GLY A 145 -18.26 5.94 8.98
CA GLY A 145 -17.52 7.16 9.26
C GLY A 145 -16.31 6.92 10.16
N ASP A 146 -16.50 6.13 11.23
CA ASP A 146 -15.43 5.76 12.17
C ASP A 146 -14.35 4.90 11.49
N ALA A 147 -14.76 3.96 10.65
CA ALA A 147 -13.89 3.14 9.82
C ALA A 147 -13.07 3.98 8.83
N ALA A 148 -13.69 4.91 8.11
CA ALA A 148 -13.01 5.78 7.15
C ALA A 148 -11.95 6.67 7.82
N ARG A 149 -12.29 7.29 8.95
CA ARG A 149 -11.34 8.12 9.71
C ARG A 149 -10.19 7.30 10.29
N THR A 150 -10.48 6.09 10.78
CA THR A 150 -9.44 5.19 11.30
C THR A 150 -8.54 4.69 10.17
N LEU A 151 -9.10 4.36 9.02
CA LEU A 151 -8.33 3.94 7.85
C LEU A 151 -7.44 5.09 7.35
N ALA A 152 -7.92 6.33 7.34
CA ALA A 152 -7.11 7.49 6.95
C ALA A 152 -5.85 7.64 7.81
N VAL A 153 -5.96 7.56 9.14
CA VAL A 153 -4.78 7.65 10.02
C VAL A 153 -3.84 6.45 9.87
N VAL A 154 -4.38 5.26 9.57
CA VAL A 154 -3.57 4.07 9.26
C VAL A 154 -2.85 4.26 7.94
N SER A 155 -3.54 4.67 6.88
CA SER A 155 -2.96 4.98 5.56
C SER A 155 -1.82 5.98 5.67
N ASP A 156 -1.99 7.05 6.46
CA ASP A 156 -0.96 8.07 6.71
C ASP A 156 0.24 7.55 7.52
N SER A 157 0.10 6.40 8.19
CA SER A 157 1.19 5.73 8.93
C SER A 157 1.95 4.71 8.08
N LEU A 158 1.37 4.23 6.98
CA LEU A 158 2.02 3.27 6.10
C LEU A 158 3.25 3.91 5.42
N ARG A 159 4.34 3.15 5.31
CA ARG A 159 5.59 3.56 4.65
C ARG A 159 6.03 2.51 3.64
N PRO A 160 5.21 2.23 2.61
CA PRO A 160 5.55 1.22 1.64
C PRO A 160 6.71 1.70 0.76
N LEU A 161 7.65 0.79 0.46
CA LEU A 161 8.64 1.01 -0.59
C LEU A 161 8.25 0.21 -1.82
N ALA A 162 7.85 0.90 -2.88
CA ALA A 162 7.63 0.30 -4.18
C ALA A 162 8.97 -0.06 -4.83
N VAL A 163 9.08 -1.27 -5.36
CA VAL A 163 10.21 -1.74 -6.14
C VAL A 163 9.67 -2.35 -7.41
N PHE A 164 9.97 -1.77 -8.56
CA PHE A 164 9.43 -2.28 -9.83
C PHE A 164 10.51 -2.38 -10.90
N ALA A 165 10.33 -3.35 -11.78
CA ALA A 165 11.20 -3.59 -12.91
C ALA A 165 10.61 -3.02 -14.18
N THR A 166 11.49 -2.62 -15.09
CA THR A 166 11.10 -2.30 -16.47
C THR A 166 11.83 -3.17 -17.48
N ASP A 167 11.16 -3.42 -18.60
CA ASP A 167 11.75 -4.01 -19.80
C ASP A 167 12.53 -2.94 -20.62
N PRO A 168 13.15 -3.32 -21.75
CA PRO A 168 13.83 -2.36 -22.64
C PRO A 168 12.93 -1.31 -23.31
N ASN A 169 11.60 -1.52 -23.30
CA ASN A 169 10.60 -0.57 -23.83
C ASN A 169 10.01 0.32 -22.73
N ASP A 170 10.58 0.27 -21.51
CA ASP A 170 10.11 0.96 -20.31
C ASP A 170 8.73 0.48 -19.79
N GLU A 171 8.24 -0.68 -20.22
CA GLU A 171 7.05 -1.33 -19.67
C GLU A 171 7.36 -2.03 -18.34
N VAL A 172 6.44 -1.98 -17.39
CA VAL A 172 6.61 -2.55 -16.04
C VAL A 172 6.44 -4.06 -16.10
N SER A 173 7.53 -4.81 -15.89
CA SER A 173 7.49 -6.28 -15.96
C SER A 173 7.11 -6.95 -14.63
N PHE A 174 7.42 -6.32 -13.50
CA PHE A 174 6.85 -6.67 -12.19
C PHE A 174 6.81 -5.48 -11.25
N PHE A 175 5.90 -5.55 -10.27
CA PHE A 175 5.78 -4.57 -9.20
C PHE A 175 5.78 -5.28 -7.84
N ALA A 176 6.72 -4.91 -6.98
CA ALA A 176 6.82 -5.45 -5.63
C ALA A 176 6.80 -4.32 -4.61
N VAL A 177 6.41 -4.64 -3.38
CA VAL A 177 6.37 -3.69 -2.27
C VAL A 177 7.03 -4.32 -1.06
N ILE A 178 8.08 -3.67 -0.57
CA ILE A 178 8.69 -4.04 0.71
C ILE A 178 7.78 -3.52 1.81
N TRP A 179 7.21 -4.47 2.57
CA TRP A 179 6.15 -4.23 3.54
C TRP A 179 6.66 -4.44 4.98
N ASN A 180 7.76 -3.78 5.32
CA ASN A 180 8.53 -4.05 6.55
C ASN A 180 8.08 -3.23 7.78
N TRP A 181 7.17 -2.27 7.62
CA TRP A 181 6.67 -1.40 8.70
C TRP A 181 5.39 -1.92 9.38
N THR A 182 5.06 -3.19 9.16
CA THR A 182 3.85 -3.82 9.70
C THR A 182 4.19 -4.92 10.71
N PRO A 183 3.21 -5.41 11.49
CA PRO A 183 3.45 -6.51 12.44
C PRO A 183 3.95 -7.81 11.78
N ALA A 184 3.77 -7.96 10.46
CA ALA A 184 4.28 -9.09 9.69
C ALA A 184 5.07 -8.60 8.47
N PRO A 185 6.37 -8.28 8.65
CA PRO A 185 7.26 -7.90 7.55
C PRO A 185 7.27 -8.95 6.45
N ARG A 186 7.04 -8.51 5.21
CA ARG A 186 6.96 -9.39 4.04
C ARG A 186 7.16 -8.61 2.75
N LEU A 187 7.27 -9.33 1.64
CA LEU A 187 7.19 -8.75 0.31
C LEU A 187 5.76 -8.93 -0.21
N LEU A 188 5.18 -7.88 -0.78
CA LEU A 188 3.98 -8.01 -1.62
C LEU A 188 4.44 -7.97 -3.08
N ILE A 189 3.96 -8.90 -3.90
CA ILE A 189 4.16 -8.87 -5.35
C ILE A 189 2.79 -8.64 -5.95
N VAL A 190 2.70 -7.61 -6.78
CA VAL A 190 1.46 -7.12 -7.39
C VAL A 190 1.58 -7.29 -8.90
N ARG A 191 0.55 -7.87 -9.51
CA ARG A 191 0.45 -7.98 -10.97
C ARG A 191 0.31 -6.56 -11.55
N PRO A 192 1.25 -6.08 -12.38
CA PRO A 192 1.07 -4.80 -13.06
C PRO A 192 -0.11 -4.86 -14.03
N HIS A 193 -0.78 -3.73 -14.25
CA HIS A 193 -1.74 -3.62 -15.34
C HIS A 193 -1.05 -3.77 -16.70
N GLU A 194 -1.72 -4.39 -17.66
CA GLU A 194 -1.20 -4.57 -19.01
C GLU A 194 -0.88 -3.22 -19.67
N GLY A 195 0.31 -3.09 -20.24
CA GLY A 195 0.79 -1.86 -20.89
C GLY A 195 1.18 -0.73 -19.93
N LEU A 196 1.25 -0.98 -18.62
CA LEU A 196 1.74 0.01 -17.67
C LEU A 196 3.23 0.30 -17.93
N ALA A 197 3.55 1.53 -18.26
CA ALA A 197 4.91 1.93 -18.64
C ALA A 197 5.34 3.25 -17.97
N LEU A 198 6.65 3.49 -17.93
CA LEU A 198 7.19 4.79 -17.54
C LEU A 198 6.83 5.85 -18.59
N VAL A 199 6.57 7.08 -18.13
CA VAL A 199 6.42 8.21 -19.05
C VAL A 199 7.78 8.53 -19.70
N PRO A 200 7.82 8.84 -21.01
CA PRO A 200 9.04 9.28 -21.68
C PRO A 200 9.52 10.65 -21.19
N GLY A 201 10.85 10.79 -21.01
CA GLY A 201 11.49 12.06 -20.63
C GLY A 201 11.30 12.46 -19.17
N GLY A 202 11.98 13.54 -18.76
CA GLY A 202 11.99 13.99 -17.36
C GLY A 202 13.01 13.26 -16.47
N ASN A 203 13.05 13.64 -15.20
CA ASN A 203 13.90 12.98 -14.20
C ASN A 203 13.25 11.67 -13.70
N SER A 204 13.98 10.88 -12.92
CA SER A 204 13.51 9.57 -12.47
C SER A 204 12.17 9.60 -11.74
N GLU A 205 11.90 10.63 -10.94
CA GLU A 205 10.66 10.78 -10.21
C GLU A 205 9.48 11.08 -11.14
N ALA A 206 9.66 12.01 -12.09
CA ALA A 206 8.61 12.34 -13.06
C ALA A 206 8.21 11.12 -13.90
N ARG A 207 9.19 10.28 -14.27
CA ARG A 207 8.94 9.05 -15.03
C ARG A 207 8.17 8.00 -14.24
N ALA A 208 8.51 7.82 -12.96
CA ALA A 208 7.90 6.80 -12.10
C ALA A 208 6.48 7.16 -11.65
N ARG A 209 6.13 8.46 -11.64
CA ARG A 209 4.88 8.95 -11.05
C ARG A 209 3.63 8.26 -11.59
N SER A 210 3.53 8.04 -12.91
CA SER A 210 2.37 7.34 -13.50
C SER A 210 2.21 5.92 -12.98
N VAL A 211 3.32 5.18 -12.89
CA VAL A 211 3.34 3.81 -12.35
C VAL A 211 2.91 3.81 -10.89
N LEU A 212 3.46 4.72 -10.08
CA LEU A 212 3.11 4.80 -8.65
C LEU A 212 1.66 5.21 -8.42
N GLU A 213 1.13 6.15 -9.21
CA GLU A 213 -0.26 6.58 -9.14
C GLU A 213 -1.22 5.45 -9.55
N GLU A 214 -0.91 4.75 -10.64
CA GLU A 214 -1.72 3.62 -11.13
C GLU A 214 -1.75 2.45 -10.14
N MET A 215 -0.61 2.16 -9.51
CA MET A 215 -0.52 1.05 -8.55
C MET A 215 -1.03 1.44 -7.16
N SER A 216 -1.17 2.73 -6.85
CA SER A 216 -1.72 3.19 -5.58
C SER A 216 -3.21 2.85 -5.47
N THR A 217 -3.68 2.64 -4.25
CA THR A 217 -5.10 2.42 -3.95
C THR A 217 -5.65 3.57 -3.13
N CYS A 218 -6.93 3.50 -2.77
CA CYS A 218 -7.52 4.50 -1.88
C CYS A 218 -6.88 4.49 -0.47
N ALA A 219 -6.25 3.38 -0.05
CA ALA A 219 -5.64 3.25 1.28
C ALA A 219 -4.10 3.22 1.24
N ILE A 220 -3.49 2.92 0.10
CA ILE A 220 -2.04 2.75 -0.03
C ILE A 220 -1.55 3.71 -1.10
N ARG A 221 -0.64 4.61 -0.72
CA ARG A 221 -0.01 5.55 -1.66
C ARG A 221 1.48 5.26 -1.72
N PHE A 222 2.00 5.12 -2.93
CA PHE A 222 3.43 4.90 -3.14
C PHE A 222 4.11 6.23 -3.43
N GLU A 223 4.88 6.71 -2.45
CA GLU A 223 5.72 7.91 -2.61
C GLU A 223 7.20 7.54 -2.69
N SER A 224 7.60 6.49 -1.97
CA SER A 224 8.97 5.98 -1.97
C SER A 224 9.10 4.86 -2.99
N PHE A 225 10.09 4.96 -3.88
CA PHE A 225 10.26 3.97 -4.94
C PHE A 225 11.72 3.64 -5.25
N VAL A 226 11.92 2.45 -5.80
CA VAL A 226 13.13 2.02 -6.49
C VAL A 226 12.70 1.37 -7.80
N TYR A 227 13.32 1.72 -8.92
CA TYR A 227 13.15 0.97 -10.16
C TYR A 227 14.45 0.79 -10.92
N ALA A 228 14.51 -0.29 -11.70
CA ALA A 228 15.65 -0.60 -12.56
C ALA A 228 15.19 -1.55 -13.68
N GLY A 229 16.10 -1.85 -14.62
CA GLY A 229 15.90 -2.98 -15.51
C GLY A 229 15.72 -4.27 -14.70
N GLU A 230 14.94 -5.20 -15.24
CA GLU A 230 14.46 -6.37 -14.49
C GLU A 230 15.55 -7.19 -13.80
N ASP A 231 16.64 -7.52 -14.50
CA ASP A 231 17.76 -8.26 -13.91
C ASP A 231 18.35 -7.56 -12.68
N VAL A 232 18.40 -6.22 -12.69
CA VAL A 232 18.92 -5.42 -11.58
C VAL A 232 17.91 -5.36 -10.44
N ALA A 233 16.62 -5.18 -10.75
CA ALA A 233 15.57 -5.13 -9.74
C ALA A 233 15.41 -6.48 -9.02
N LEU A 234 15.48 -7.61 -9.73
CA LEU A 234 15.41 -8.95 -9.13
C LEU A 234 16.54 -9.20 -8.14
N ARG A 235 17.75 -8.66 -8.39
CA ARG A 235 18.89 -8.78 -7.46
C ARG A 235 18.66 -8.10 -6.12
N ILE A 236 17.62 -7.26 -5.96
CA ILE A 236 17.18 -6.71 -4.67
C ILE A 236 16.51 -7.78 -3.80
N PHE A 237 15.97 -8.84 -4.40
CA PHE A 237 15.17 -9.85 -3.69
C PHE A 237 15.81 -11.22 -3.69
N VAL A 238 16.46 -11.61 -4.80
CA VAL A 238 16.97 -12.95 -4.99
C VAL A 238 18.45 -12.94 -5.34
N GLN A 239 19.22 -13.79 -4.66
CA GLN A 239 20.50 -14.24 -5.19
C GLN A 239 20.20 -15.36 -6.19
N GLN A 240 20.63 -15.17 -7.44
CA GLN A 240 20.33 -16.08 -8.54
C GLN A 240 20.72 -17.53 -8.18
N GLY A 241 19.75 -18.45 -8.28
CA GLY A 241 19.97 -19.90 -8.18
C GLY A 241 19.81 -20.54 -6.80
N GLU A 242 19.64 -19.78 -5.72
CA GLU A 242 19.60 -20.35 -4.35
C GLU A 242 18.39 -19.90 -3.50
N SER A 243 17.61 -18.93 -3.98
CA SER A 243 16.49 -18.36 -3.21
C SER A 243 15.18 -19.05 -3.56
N MET A 244 14.44 -19.55 -2.57
CA MET A 244 13.08 -20.06 -2.71
C MET A 244 12.06 -19.00 -2.27
N MET A 245 10.88 -19.00 -2.88
CA MET A 245 9.79 -18.11 -2.50
C MET A 245 8.69 -18.91 -1.81
N ARG A 246 8.19 -18.42 -0.68
CA ARG A 246 6.99 -18.96 -0.04
C ARG A 246 5.86 -17.96 -0.09
N VAL A 247 4.80 -18.30 -0.80
CA VAL A 247 3.55 -17.53 -0.84
C VAL A 247 2.77 -17.80 0.44
N LEU A 248 2.54 -16.76 1.23
CA LEU A 248 1.89 -16.81 2.54
C LEU A 248 0.41 -16.47 2.48
N ALA A 249 0.03 -15.63 1.51
CA ALA A 249 -1.33 -15.18 1.27
C ALA A 249 -1.46 -14.58 -0.13
N SER A 250 -2.69 -14.35 -0.57
CA SER A 250 -3.00 -13.80 -1.89
C SER A 250 -4.22 -12.88 -1.85
N ASP A 251 -4.39 -12.12 -2.93
CA ASP A 251 -5.62 -11.43 -3.31
C ASP A 251 -5.98 -11.80 -4.77
N PRO A 252 -7.18 -12.36 -5.05
CA PRO A 252 -8.18 -12.83 -4.07
C PRO A 252 -7.63 -13.94 -3.14
N PRO A 253 -8.21 -14.10 -1.93
CA PRO A 253 -7.72 -15.04 -0.92
C PRO A 253 -7.95 -16.51 -1.33
N ARG A 254 -7.00 -17.38 -0.99
CA ARG A 254 -7.09 -18.84 -1.12
C ARG A 254 -6.74 -19.54 0.20
N ASP A 255 -7.30 -20.72 0.42
CA ASP A 255 -7.04 -21.55 1.61
C ASP A 255 -5.82 -22.48 1.46
N THR A 256 -5.13 -22.48 0.31
CA THR A 256 -4.04 -23.41 -0.04
C THR A 256 -2.64 -22.93 0.35
N TRP A 257 -2.54 -21.92 1.21
CA TRP A 257 -1.25 -21.32 1.60
C TRP A 257 -0.69 -21.95 2.90
N PRO A 258 0.64 -22.09 3.04
CA PRO A 258 1.66 -21.57 2.14
C PRO A 258 1.96 -22.46 0.92
N LEU A 259 2.24 -21.84 -0.22
CA LEU A 259 2.80 -22.49 -1.40
C LEU A 259 4.29 -22.19 -1.49
N VAL A 260 5.10 -23.22 -1.78
CA VAL A 260 6.54 -23.07 -2.01
C VAL A 260 6.81 -23.06 -3.52
N ILE A 261 7.46 -22.01 -3.98
CA ILE A 261 7.95 -21.84 -5.36
C ILE A 261 9.47 -22.04 -5.33
N PRO A 262 10.00 -23.03 -6.06
CA PRO A 262 11.43 -23.32 -6.07
C PRO A 262 12.22 -22.25 -6.84
N ALA A 263 13.54 -22.21 -6.63
CA ALA A 263 14.41 -21.12 -7.09
C ALA A 263 14.33 -20.86 -8.60
N GLU A 264 14.25 -21.94 -9.40
CA GLU A 264 14.16 -21.90 -10.86
C GLU A 264 12.89 -21.21 -11.38
N ARG A 265 11.85 -21.12 -10.56
CA ARG A 265 10.55 -20.52 -10.91
C ARG A 265 10.29 -19.16 -10.27
N VAL A 266 11.19 -18.68 -9.41
CA VAL A 266 10.95 -17.43 -8.67
C VAL A 266 10.76 -16.24 -9.63
N VAL A 267 11.52 -16.17 -10.72
CA VAL A 267 11.38 -15.09 -11.71
C VAL A 267 10.00 -15.12 -12.38
N GLU A 268 9.53 -16.31 -12.78
CA GLU A 268 8.18 -16.50 -13.35
C GLU A 268 7.11 -16.07 -12.33
N ALA A 269 7.31 -16.37 -11.05
CA ALA A 269 6.39 -15.96 -9.99
C ALA A 269 6.34 -14.43 -9.79
N PHE A 270 7.48 -13.73 -9.90
CA PHE A 270 7.50 -12.25 -9.86
C PHE A 270 6.68 -11.63 -10.99
N ARG A 271 6.69 -12.25 -12.18
CA ARG A 271 5.91 -11.82 -13.35
C ARG A 271 4.47 -12.33 -13.38
N PHE A 272 4.08 -13.18 -12.42
CA PHE A 272 2.81 -13.90 -12.43
C PHE A 272 2.61 -14.81 -13.68
N ASP A 273 3.71 -15.33 -14.25
CA ASP A 273 3.69 -16.32 -15.34
C ASP A 273 3.57 -17.76 -14.81
N ASP A 274 3.74 -17.96 -13.51
CA ASP A 274 3.62 -19.25 -12.85
C ASP A 274 2.14 -19.67 -12.73
N ALA A 275 1.78 -20.82 -13.32
CA ALA A 275 0.40 -21.34 -13.34
C ALA A 275 -0.25 -21.50 -11.95
N ALA A 276 0.54 -21.66 -10.88
CA ALA A 276 0.00 -21.72 -9.52
C ALA A 276 -0.60 -20.36 -9.07
N LEU A 277 -0.24 -19.27 -9.75
CA LEU A 277 -0.65 -17.90 -9.47
C LEU A 277 -1.75 -17.38 -10.41
N ASP A 278 -2.28 -18.22 -11.30
CA ASP A 278 -3.33 -17.86 -12.25
C ASP A 278 -4.53 -17.21 -11.55
N GLY A 279 -5.01 -16.06 -12.03
CA GLY A 279 -6.15 -15.35 -11.46
C GLY A 279 -5.90 -14.72 -10.10
N LEU A 280 -4.63 -14.56 -9.70
CA LEU A 280 -4.22 -13.72 -8.58
C LEU A 280 -3.72 -12.36 -9.08
N ASP A 281 -4.09 -11.32 -8.34
CA ASP A 281 -3.65 -9.93 -8.57
C ASP A 281 -2.51 -9.55 -7.64
N MET A 282 -2.47 -10.17 -6.45
CA MET A 282 -1.42 -9.92 -5.47
C MET A 282 -1.07 -11.20 -4.70
N ILE A 283 0.20 -11.34 -4.35
CA ILE A 283 0.69 -12.34 -3.41
C ILE A 283 1.54 -11.69 -2.33
N SER A 284 1.42 -12.22 -1.11
CA SER A 284 2.33 -11.93 -0.02
C SER A 284 3.32 -13.08 0.11
N VAL A 285 4.61 -12.76 0.14
CA VAL A 285 5.67 -13.77 0.10
C VAL A 285 6.77 -13.50 1.12
N SER A 286 7.43 -14.58 1.54
CA SER A 286 8.76 -14.55 2.15
C SER A 286 9.76 -15.16 1.18
N ILE A 287 10.89 -14.51 0.96
CA ILE A 287 12.03 -15.08 0.22
C ILE A 287 12.99 -15.71 1.23
N GLU A 288 13.35 -16.97 1.01
CA GLU A 288 14.35 -17.67 1.82
C GLU A 288 15.55 -18.01 0.96
N GLY A 289 16.74 -17.74 1.48
CA GLY A 289 17.98 -17.94 0.75
C GLY A 289 19.14 -17.20 1.41
N PRO A 290 20.34 -17.25 0.81
CA PRO A 290 21.48 -16.48 1.30
C PRO A 290 21.15 -14.98 1.33
N SER A 291 21.43 -14.34 2.47
CA SER A 291 21.23 -12.90 2.64
C SER A 291 22.03 -12.12 1.60
N ILE A 292 21.42 -11.07 1.04
CA ILE A 292 22.12 -10.14 0.14
C ILE A 292 23.29 -9.52 0.89
N GLY A 293 24.51 -9.88 0.47
CA GLY A 293 25.72 -9.31 1.05
C GLY A 293 25.76 -7.80 0.83
N VAL A 294 26.39 -7.07 1.77
CA VAL A 294 26.51 -5.60 1.73
C VAL A 294 27.08 -5.10 0.39
N GLY A 295 28.03 -5.82 -0.20
CA GLY A 295 28.60 -5.47 -1.51
C GLY A 295 27.57 -5.54 -2.66
N THR A 296 26.68 -6.53 -2.64
CA THR A 296 25.59 -6.64 -3.62
C THR A 296 24.57 -5.53 -3.42
N ALA A 297 24.21 -5.22 -2.17
CA ALA A 297 23.32 -4.09 -1.88
C ALA A 297 23.91 -2.78 -2.44
N VAL A 298 25.17 -2.45 -2.15
CA VAL A 298 25.84 -1.23 -2.66
C VAL A 298 25.92 -1.22 -4.19
N SER A 299 26.23 -2.35 -4.83
CA SER A 299 26.25 -2.45 -6.30
C SER A 299 24.88 -2.16 -6.92
N VAL A 300 23.81 -2.64 -6.29
CA VAL A 300 22.44 -2.43 -6.78
C VAL A 300 22.01 -0.97 -6.59
N LEU A 301 22.43 -0.31 -5.48
CA LEU A 301 22.15 1.11 -5.25
C LEU A 301 22.70 2.03 -6.35
N GLY A 302 23.85 1.68 -6.95
CA GLY A 302 24.42 2.45 -8.07
C GLY A 302 23.71 2.23 -9.41
N ALA A 303 22.92 1.15 -9.53
CA ALA A 303 22.27 0.73 -10.77
C ALA A 303 20.76 1.03 -10.81
N VAL A 304 20.18 1.45 -9.68
CA VAL A 304 18.74 1.75 -9.57
C VAL A 304 18.44 3.25 -9.69
N ARG A 305 17.19 3.54 -10.00
CA ARG A 305 16.58 4.88 -9.94
C ARG A 305 15.67 4.94 -8.72
N THR A 306 15.76 6.01 -7.94
CA THR A 306 15.03 6.15 -6.68
C THR A 306 14.93 7.62 -6.27
N ASN A 307 13.94 7.96 -5.46
CA ASN A 307 13.85 9.25 -4.76
C ASN A 307 14.34 9.18 -3.30
N LEU A 308 14.88 8.04 -2.87
CA LEU A 308 15.41 7.85 -1.52
C LEU A 308 16.91 8.17 -1.46
N GLY A 309 17.34 8.80 -0.37
CA GLY A 309 18.76 8.84 0.01
C GLY A 309 19.24 7.48 0.53
N LEU A 310 20.55 7.31 0.65
CA LEU A 310 21.17 6.06 1.11
C LEU A 310 20.64 5.57 2.47
N ASP A 311 20.52 6.49 3.43
CA ASP A 311 19.94 6.20 4.76
C ASP A 311 18.47 5.74 4.66
N GLY A 312 17.72 6.33 3.71
CA GLY A 312 16.34 5.96 3.44
C GLY A 312 16.25 4.54 2.93
N ILE A 313 17.10 4.16 1.96
CA ILE A 313 17.09 2.83 1.39
C ILE A 313 17.50 1.78 2.43
N LEU A 314 18.55 2.03 3.21
CA LEU A 314 18.97 1.10 4.28
C LEU A 314 17.86 0.89 5.32
N ARG A 315 17.10 1.92 5.67
CA ARG A 315 15.97 1.80 6.59
C ARG A 315 14.83 0.93 6.04
N HIS A 316 14.61 0.93 4.73
CA HIS A 316 13.59 0.10 4.08
C HIS A 316 14.09 -1.31 3.76
N LEU A 317 15.37 -1.48 3.45
CA LEU A 317 15.99 -2.77 3.13
C LEU A 317 16.48 -3.54 4.36
N ALA A 318 16.54 -2.91 5.54
CA ALA A 318 16.69 -3.63 6.80
C ALA A 318 15.45 -4.50 7.01
N PHE A 319 15.47 -5.70 6.43
CA PHE A 319 14.63 -6.81 6.87
C PHE A 319 15.03 -7.11 8.32
N PRO A 320 14.10 -7.09 9.29
CA PRO A 320 14.39 -7.62 10.62
C PRO A 320 14.74 -9.10 10.57
#